data_AF-A0A524NI08-F1
#
_entry.id   AF-A0A524NI08-F1
#
_cell.length_a   1.000
_cell.length_b   1.000
_cell.length_c   1.000
_cell.angle_alpha   90.00
_cell.angle_beta   90.00
_cell.angle_gamma   90.00
#
_symmetry.space_group_name_H-M   'P 1'
#
loop_
_entity.id
_entity.type
_entity.pdbx_description
1 polymer ?
#
loop_
_entity_poly.entity_id
_entity_poly.type
_entity_poly.pdbx_seq_one_letter_code
_entity_poly.pdbx_strand_id
1 'polypeptide(L)'
;MSNLSHLRKLTEELITKDKQIKESEELLRLALSSADAGAWTWNIELDVVNGTPKFYELFGNKISTFEEFINCIHPDDVNDVKCAVRNSIEHDSSYDINYRIKFEDKWKNVYASGKTLGHTIMTGICIENKISCSSCKRGNHA
;
A
#
# COMPACT_ATOMS: atom_id res chain seq x y z
N MET A 1 44.15 -16.31 -15.41
CA MET A 1 43.03 -17.23 -15.08
C MET A 1 42.16 -16.75 -13.91
N SER A 2 42.63 -15.90 -12.98
CA SER A 2 41.87 -15.41 -11.81
C SER A 2 40.64 -14.51 -12.12
N ASN A 3 40.64 -13.78 -13.24
CA ASN A 3 39.55 -12.84 -13.56
C ASN A 3 38.30 -13.52 -14.14
N LEU A 4 38.47 -14.59 -14.92
CA LEU A 4 37.37 -15.33 -15.56
C LEU A 4 36.54 -16.15 -14.56
N SER A 5 37.18 -16.76 -13.56
CA SER A 5 36.46 -17.47 -12.49
C SER A 5 35.67 -16.52 -11.59
N HIS A 6 36.22 -15.32 -11.31
CA HIS A 6 35.53 -14.30 -10.55
C HIS A 6 34.32 -13.72 -11.30
N LEU A 7 34.48 -13.41 -12.60
CA LEU A 7 33.39 -12.94 -13.47
C LEU A 7 32.28 -13.99 -13.61
N ARG A 8 32.63 -15.27 -13.74
CA ARG A 8 31.63 -16.35 -13.82
C ARG A 8 30.81 -16.43 -12.53
N LYS A 9 31.49 -16.40 -11.37
CA LYS A 9 30.83 -16.43 -10.05
C LYS A 9 29.89 -15.24 -9.85
N LEU A 10 30.31 -14.04 -10.25
CA LEU A 10 29.47 -12.83 -10.15
C LEU A 10 28.24 -12.94 -11.06
N THR A 11 28.41 -13.49 -12.27
CA THR A 11 27.31 -13.71 -13.21
C THR A 11 26.30 -14.73 -12.68
N GLU A 12 26.78 -15.85 -12.13
CA GLU A 12 25.94 -16.87 -11.48
C GLU A 12 25.15 -16.27 -10.29
N GLU A 13 25.79 -15.42 -9.49
CA GLU A 13 25.14 -14.73 -8.37
C GLU A 13 24.05 -13.75 -8.85
N LEU A 14 24.33 -12.96 -9.89
CA LEU A 14 23.37 -12.02 -10.48
C LEU A 14 22.14 -12.76 -11.04
N ILE A 15 22.35 -13.85 -11.79
CA ILE A 15 21.26 -14.67 -12.33
C ILE A 15 20.41 -15.26 -11.18
N THR A 16 21.06 -15.71 -10.11
CA THR A 16 20.36 -16.28 -8.96
C THR A 16 19.50 -15.22 -8.26
N LYS A 17 20.03 -14.01 -8.05
CA LYS A 17 19.28 -12.89 -7.45
C LYS A 17 18.12 -12.45 -8.33
N ASP A 18 18.32 -12.33 -9.64
CA ASP A 18 17.27 -11.99 -10.60
C ASP A 18 16.12 -13.01 -10.57
N LYS A 19 16.47 -14.31 -10.52
CA LYS A 19 15.48 -15.38 -10.37
C LYS A 19 14.69 -15.26 -9.07
N GLN A 20 15.36 -15.04 -7.94
CA GLN A 20 14.70 -14.89 -6.63
C GLN A 20 13.76 -13.67 -6.60
N ILE A 21 14.17 -12.55 -7.20
CA ILE A 21 13.33 -11.35 -7.31
C ILE A 21 12.08 -11.67 -8.12
N LYS A 22 12.22 -12.28 -9.31
CA LYS A 22 11.09 -12.64 -10.16
C LYS A 22 10.12 -13.60 -9.50
N GLU A 23 10.63 -14.61 -8.78
CA GLU A 23 9.79 -15.56 -8.03
C GLU A 23 9.01 -14.86 -6.91
N SER A 24 9.64 -13.94 -6.19
CA SER A 24 8.98 -13.15 -5.15
C SER A 24 7.95 -12.17 -5.72
N GLU A 25 8.25 -11.51 -6.84
CA GLU A 25 7.32 -10.60 -7.52
C GLU A 25 6.09 -11.34 -8.04
N GLU A 26 6.26 -12.52 -8.64
CA GLU A 26 5.15 -13.33 -9.12
C GLU A 26 4.27 -13.83 -7.97
N LEU A 27 4.88 -14.31 -6.87
CA LEU A 27 4.13 -14.71 -5.69
C LEU A 27 3.33 -13.54 -5.10
N LEU A 28 3.95 -12.37 -4.98
CA LEU A 28 3.28 -11.15 -4.50
C LEU A 28 2.12 -10.76 -5.41
N ARG A 29 2.34 -10.78 -6.73
CA ARG A 29 1.31 -10.47 -7.73
C ARG A 29 0.12 -11.42 -7.62
N LEU A 30 0.37 -12.73 -7.50
CA LEU A 30 -0.67 -13.74 -7.33
C LEU A 30 -1.42 -13.58 -6.02
N ALA A 31 -0.73 -13.27 -4.92
CA ALA A 31 -1.36 -13.04 -3.62
C ALA A 31 -2.28 -11.82 -3.64
N LEU A 32 -1.80 -10.67 -4.17
CA LEU A 32 -2.60 -9.45 -4.31
C LEU A 32 -3.82 -9.68 -5.21
N SER A 33 -3.63 -10.36 -6.34
CA SER A 33 -4.73 -10.68 -7.26
C SER A 33 -5.76 -11.62 -6.63
N SER A 34 -5.32 -12.60 -5.83
CA SER A 34 -6.22 -13.55 -5.17
C SER A 34 -7.01 -12.89 -4.03
N ALA A 35 -6.42 -11.88 -3.37
CA ALA A 35 -7.07 -11.09 -2.32
C ALA A 35 -7.90 -9.91 -2.86
N ASP A 36 -7.92 -9.71 -4.18
CA ASP A 36 -8.50 -8.52 -4.84
C ASP A 36 -7.97 -7.19 -4.25
N ALA A 37 -6.68 -7.18 -3.90
CA ALA A 37 -6.03 -6.09 -3.18
C ALA A 37 -5.23 -5.16 -4.11
N GLY A 38 -5.36 -3.85 -3.88
CA GLY A 38 -4.45 -2.84 -4.39
C GLY A 38 -3.27 -2.68 -3.43
N ALA A 39 -2.06 -2.48 -3.95
CA ALA A 39 -0.92 -2.05 -3.15
C ALA A 39 -0.60 -0.60 -3.48
N TRP A 40 -0.11 0.13 -2.49
CA TRP A 40 0.21 1.55 -2.61
C TRP A 40 1.49 1.88 -1.86
N THR A 41 2.19 2.90 -2.34
CA THR A 41 3.31 3.53 -1.65
C THR A 41 3.09 5.03 -1.67
N TRP A 42 3.51 5.69 -0.59
CA TRP A 42 3.59 7.12 -0.50
C TRP A 42 4.97 7.51 -0.03
N ASN A 43 5.70 8.23 -0.87
CA ASN A 43 6.92 8.91 -0.46
C ASN A 43 6.52 10.24 0.21
N ILE A 44 6.74 10.32 1.51
CA ILE A 44 6.30 11.42 2.37
C ILE A 44 7.05 12.71 2.03
N GLU A 45 8.35 12.61 1.74
CA GLU A 45 9.19 13.78 1.44
C GLU A 45 8.91 14.38 0.07
N LEU A 46 8.68 13.52 -0.93
CA LEU A 46 8.40 13.94 -2.31
C LEU A 46 6.91 14.17 -2.59
N ASP A 47 6.05 13.82 -1.63
CA ASP A 47 4.59 13.73 -1.79
C ASP A 47 4.16 12.96 -3.05
N VAL A 48 4.77 11.80 -3.27
CA VAL A 48 4.48 10.94 -4.43
C VAL A 48 3.77 9.68 -4.00
N VAL A 49 2.53 9.52 -4.45
CA VAL A 49 1.73 8.30 -4.30
C VAL A 49 1.86 7.45 -5.57
N ASN A 50 2.21 6.18 -5.39
CA ASN A 50 2.15 5.18 -6.44
C ASN A 50 1.24 4.04 -6.01
N GLY A 51 0.59 3.40 -6.97
CA GLY A 51 -0.27 2.25 -6.70
C GLY A 51 -0.23 1.21 -7.81
N THR A 52 -0.71 0.02 -7.49
CA THR A 52 -0.96 -1.02 -8.49
C THR A 52 -2.20 -0.68 -9.32
N PRO A 53 -2.42 -1.32 -10.49
CA PRO A 53 -3.64 -1.13 -11.27
C PRO A 53 -4.93 -1.29 -10.44
N LYS A 54 -4.96 -2.26 -9.52
CA LYS A 54 -6.11 -2.50 -8.64
C LYS A 54 -6.36 -1.35 -7.65
N PHE A 55 -5.30 -0.69 -7.15
CA PHE A 55 -5.45 0.52 -6.33
C PHE A 55 -6.15 1.62 -7.15
N TYR A 56 -5.68 1.90 -8.37
CA TYR A 56 -6.32 2.93 -9.20
C TYR A 56 -7.75 2.57 -9.63
N GLU A 57 -8.03 1.28 -9.87
CA GLU A 57 -9.39 0.78 -10.12
C GLU A 57 -10.31 1.04 -8.91
N LEU A 58 -9.82 0.81 -7.68
CA LEU A 58 -10.61 1.00 -6.47
C LEU A 58 -11.02 2.46 -6.28
N PHE A 59 -10.11 3.40 -6.54
CA PHE A 59 -10.33 4.84 -6.42
C PHE A 59 -10.93 5.49 -7.68
N GLY A 60 -11.00 4.76 -8.79
CA GLY A 60 -11.56 5.23 -10.07
C GLY A 60 -10.73 6.31 -10.77
N ASN A 61 -9.62 6.74 -10.18
CA ASN A 61 -8.75 7.79 -10.70
C ASN A 61 -7.29 7.49 -10.37
N LYS A 62 -6.38 8.09 -11.15
CA LYS A 62 -4.98 8.13 -10.77
C LYS A 62 -4.80 9.09 -9.59
N ILE A 63 -4.18 8.59 -8.53
CA ILE A 63 -3.75 9.36 -7.36
C ILE A 63 -2.23 9.43 -7.39
N SER A 64 -1.70 10.64 -7.30
CA SER A 64 -0.27 10.95 -7.41
C SER A 64 0.27 11.68 -6.18
N THR A 65 -0.60 12.29 -5.36
CA THR A 65 -0.22 13.01 -4.14
C THR A 65 -1.09 12.62 -2.94
N PHE A 66 -0.64 12.94 -1.73
CA PHE A 66 -1.43 12.72 -0.52
C PHE A 66 -2.70 13.59 -0.50
N GLU A 67 -2.63 14.80 -1.03
CA GLU A 67 -3.81 15.67 -1.13
C GLU A 67 -4.89 15.09 -2.04
N GLU A 68 -4.50 14.55 -3.22
CA GLU A 68 -5.41 13.85 -4.12
C GLU A 68 -6.05 12.63 -3.42
N PHE A 69 -5.27 11.87 -2.65
CA PHE A 69 -5.78 10.76 -1.86
C PHE A 69 -6.85 11.22 -0.85
N ILE A 70 -6.56 12.26 -0.07
CA ILE A 70 -7.50 12.81 0.92
C ILE A 70 -8.80 13.30 0.26
N ASN A 71 -8.71 13.90 -0.92
CA ASN A 71 -9.88 14.39 -1.66
C ASN A 71 -10.81 13.26 -2.14
N CYS A 72 -10.32 12.02 -2.22
CA CYS A 72 -11.15 10.86 -2.52
C CYS A 72 -11.90 10.33 -1.28
N ILE A 73 -11.53 10.74 -0.07
CA ILE A 73 -12.08 10.19 1.18
C ILE A 73 -13.36 10.93 1.57
N HIS A 74 -14.33 10.21 2.14
CA HIS A 74 -15.54 10.81 2.68
C HIS A 74 -15.19 11.87 3.74
N PRO A 75 -15.79 13.08 3.71
CA PRO A 75 -15.42 14.19 4.61
C PRO A 75 -15.39 13.81 6.10
N ASP A 76 -16.36 13.04 6.57
CA ASP A 76 -16.41 12.54 7.97
C ASP A 76 -15.21 11.67 8.37
N ASP A 77 -14.58 10.97 7.41
CA ASP A 77 -13.52 10.01 7.67
C ASP A 77 -12.11 10.64 7.51
N VAL A 78 -12.03 11.86 6.95
CA VAL A 78 -10.75 12.54 6.64
C VAL A 78 -9.88 12.75 7.89
N ASN A 79 -10.50 13.17 8.99
CA ASN A 79 -9.75 13.43 10.23
C ASN A 79 -9.17 12.13 10.81
N ASP A 80 -9.95 11.05 10.79
CA ASP A 80 -9.52 9.75 11.30
C ASP A 80 -8.36 9.20 10.46
N VAL A 81 -8.43 9.32 9.13
CA VAL A 81 -7.34 8.93 8.23
C VAL A 81 -6.08 9.76 8.47
N LYS A 82 -6.17 11.08 8.56
CA LYS A 82 -5.02 11.94 8.85
C LYS A 82 -4.38 11.61 10.20
N CYS A 83 -5.17 11.30 11.22
CA CYS A 83 -4.67 10.88 12.52
C CYS A 83 -3.97 9.52 12.44
N ALA A 84 -4.53 8.54 11.74
CA ALA A 84 -3.90 7.24 11.55
C ALA A 84 -2.57 7.33 10.79
N VAL A 85 -2.52 8.15 9.73
CA VAL A 85 -1.29 8.44 8.98
C VAL A 85 -0.25 9.09 9.89
N ARG A 86 -0.62 10.16 10.61
CA ARG A 86 0.28 10.83 11.56
C ARG A 86 0.84 9.86 12.59
N ASN A 87 -0.02 9.03 13.20
CA ASN A 87 0.41 8.06 14.20
C ASN A 87 1.42 7.07 13.62
N SER A 88 1.18 6.56 12.41
CA SER A 88 2.11 5.65 11.74
C SER A 88 3.47 6.30 11.48
N ILE A 89 3.49 7.58 11.10
CA ILE A 89 4.72 8.33 10.87
C ILE A 89 5.44 8.62 12.17
N GLU A 90 4.76 9.13 13.20
CA GLU A 90 5.41 9.60 14.43
C GLU A 90 5.86 8.44 15.34
N HIS A 91 5.14 7.32 15.32
CA HIS A 91 5.31 6.24 16.30
C HIS A 91 5.77 4.92 15.67
N ASP A 92 6.06 4.89 14.36
CA ASP A 92 6.33 3.66 13.60
C ASP A 92 5.23 2.60 13.77
N SER A 93 4.00 3.04 14.03
CA SER A 93 2.85 2.17 14.26
C SER A 93 2.27 1.67 12.94
N SER A 94 1.56 0.53 13.00
CA SER A 94 0.76 0.09 11.85
C SER A 94 -0.32 1.11 11.52
N TYR A 95 -0.47 1.42 10.24
CA TYR A 95 -1.65 2.07 9.71
C TYR A 95 -2.68 0.99 9.42
N ASP A 96 -3.82 1.03 10.10
CA ASP A 96 -4.89 0.04 9.96
C ASP A 96 -6.22 0.78 10.16
N ILE A 97 -7.00 0.92 9.08
CA ILE A 97 -8.19 1.76 9.12
C ILE A 97 -9.22 1.35 8.06
N ASN A 98 -10.49 1.54 8.40
CA ASN A 98 -11.61 1.49 7.47
C ASN A 98 -12.11 2.91 7.21
N TYR A 99 -12.28 3.29 5.95
CA TYR A 99 -12.82 4.58 5.54
C TYR A 99 -13.61 4.45 4.25
N ARG A 100 -14.42 5.46 3.95
CA ARG A 100 -15.20 5.52 2.71
C ARG A 100 -14.46 6.34 1.67
N ILE A 101 -14.46 5.85 0.43
CA ILE A 101 -13.93 6.57 -0.73
C ILE A 101 -15.04 6.88 -1.74
N LYS A 102 -14.89 7.99 -2.45
CA LYS A 102 -15.79 8.38 -3.54
C LYS A 102 -15.42 7.61 -4.80
N PHE A 103 -16.37 6.86 -5.34
CA PHE A 103 -16.26 6.22 -6.64
C PHE A 103 -17.50 6.61 -7.45
N GLU A 104 -17.30 7.39 -8.51
CA GLU A 104 -18.39 8.03 -9.25
C GLU A 104 -19.30 8.81 -8.28
N ASP A 105 -20.60 8.47 -8.22
CA ASP A 105 -21.59 9.08 -7.34
C ASP A 105 -21.89 8.26 -6.07
N LYS A 106 -21.04 7.26 -5.75
CA LYS A 106 -21.24 6.35 -4.61
C LYS A 106 -20.06 6.34 -3.66
N TRP A 107 -20.35 5.99 -2.40
CA TRP A 107 -19.33 5.74 -1.38
C TRP A 107 -19.07 4.25 -1.26
N LYS A 108 -17.79 3.84 -1.35
CA LYS A 108 -17.34 2.47 -1.13
C LYS A 108 -16.55 2.39 0.16
N ASN A 109 -16.75 1.32 0.94
CA ASN A 109 -15.92 1.07 2.11
C ASN A 109 -14.60 0.44 1.68
N VAL A 110 -13.50 0.96 2.20
CA VAL A 110 -12.15 0.47 1.96
C VAL A 110 -11.49 0.21 3.29
N TYR A 111 -10.87 -0.97 3.38
CA TYR A 111 -9.92 -1.26 4.43
C TYR A 111 -8.51 -1.04 3.87
N ALA A 112 -7.67 -0.34 4.61
CA ALA A 112 -6.26 -0.20 4.29
C ALA A 112 -5.39 -0.57 5.49
N SER A 113 -4.31 -1.30 5.19
CA SER A 113 -3.30 -1.69 6.17
C SER A 113 -1.91 -1.43 5.60
N GLY A 114 -1.02 -0.88 6.41
CA GLY A 114 0.32 -0.52 5.99
C GLY A 114 1.23 -0.16 7.14
N LYS A 115 2.47 0.18 6.79
CA LYS A 115 3.46 0.65 7.76
C LYS A 115 4.32 1.73 7.12
N THR A 116 4.82 2.62 7.97
CA THR A 116 5.89 3.54 7.61
C THR A 116 7.24 2.84 7.72
N LEU A 117 8.14 3.08 6.77
CA LEU A 117 9.50 2.57 6.73
C LEU A 117 10.44 3.78 6.82
N GLY A 118 11.18 3.87 7.93
CA GLY A 118 12.17 4.92 8.13
C GLY A 118 11.63 6.34 8.02
N HIS A 119 10.37 6.57 8.41
CA HIS A 119 9.67 7.87 8.37
C HIS A 119 9.56 8.56 7.00
N THR A 120 9.96 7.89 5.91
CA THR A 120 10.07 8.49 4.56
C THR A 120 9.13 7.83 3.55
N ILE A 121 8.88 6.54 3.71
CA ILE A 121 8.02 5.78 2.81
C ILE A 121 6.94 5.09 3.63
N MET A 122 5.68 5.38 3.32
CA MET A 122 4.55 4.61 3.81
C MET A 122 4.10 3.64 2.73
N THR A 123 3.90 2.37 3.05
CA THR A 123 3.49 1.36 2.08
C THR A 123 2.46 0.42 2.70
N GLY A 124 1.58 -0.09 1.86
CA GLY A 124 0.52 -0.97 2.32
C GLY A 124 -0.34 -1.53 1.21
N ILE A 125 -1.42 -2.15 1.64
CA ILE A 125 -2.48 -2.66 0.77
C ILE A 125 -3.81 -1.97 1.11
N CYS A 126 -4.73 -2.03 0.16
CA CYS A 126 -6.12 -1.66 0.35
C CYS A 126 -7.03 -2.68 -0.34
N ILE A 127 -8.17 -2.96 0.28
CA ILE A 127 -9.20 -3.85 -0.26
C ILE A 127 -10.56 -3.17 -0.14
N GLU A 128 -11.45 -3.43 -1.10
CA GLU A 128 -12.86 -3.05 -0.96
C GLU A 128 -13.49 -3.91 0.14
N ASN A 129 -13.93 -3.28 1.22
CA ASN A 129 -14.62 -3.99 2.29
C ASN A 129 -16.11 -4.08 1.97
N LYS A 130 -16.52 -5.18 1.31
CA LYS A 130 -17.93 -5.44 0.95
C LYS A 130 -18.79 -5.87 2.15
N ILE A 131 -18.18 -6.10 3.31
CA ILE A 131 -18.91 -6.46 4.53
C ILE A 131 -19.28 -5.17 5.27
N SER A 132 -20.54 -4.77 5.17
CA SER A 132 -21.12 -3.75 6.07
C SER A 132 -21.27 -4.34 7.48
N CYS A 133 -20.16 -4.56 8.19
CA CYS A 133 -20.20 -5.05 9.56
C CYS A 133 -20.34 -3.84 10.50
N SER A 134 -21.58 -3.52 10.87
CA SER A 134 -21.92 -2.44 11.81
C SER A 134 -21.32 -2.61 13.22
N SER A 135 -20.64 -3.73 13.49
CA SER A 135 -20.07 -4.10 14.78
C SER A 135 -18.53 -4.07 14.84
N CYS A 136 -17.83 -3.74 13.74
CA CYS A 136 -16.36 -3.77 13.72
C CYS A 136 -15.67 -2.47 14.20
N LYS A 137 -16.38 -1.57 14.92
CA LYS A 137 -15.80 -0.35 15.51
C LYS A 137 -15.01 -0.59 16.82
N ARG A 138 -14.48 -1.78 17.08
CA ARG A 138 -13.65 -1.99 18.29
C ARG A 138 -12.44 -2.86 17.99
N GLY A 139 -11.28 -2.22 18.05
CA GLY A 139 -10.01 -2.91 18.16
C GLY A 139 -8.83 -1.97 17.97
N ASN A 140 -8.53 -1.13 18.98
CA ASN A 140 -7.17 -0.93 19.48
C ASN A 140 -7.11 0.21 20.51
N HIS A 141 -7.39 -0.14 21.76
CA HIS A 141 -6.72 0.45 22.91
C HIS A 141 -6.20 -0.70 23.76
N ALA A 142 -4.90 -0.93 23.65
CA ALA A 142 -4.08 -1.57 24.66
C ALA A 142 -2.96 -0.59 25.00
#